data_AF-A0A7W0JWT6-F1
#
_entry.id   AF-A0A7W0JWT6-F1
#
_cell.length_a   1.000
_cell.length_b   1.000
_cell.length_c   1.000
_cell.angle_alpha   90.00
_cell.angle_beta   90.00
_cell.angle_gamma   90.00
#
_symmetry.space_group_name_H-M   'P 1'
#
loop_
_entity.id
_entity.type
_entity.pdbx_description
1 polymer ?
#
loop_
_entity_poly.entity_id
_entity_poly.type
_entity_poly.pdbx_seq_one_letter_code
_entity_poly.pdbx_strand_id
1 'polypeptide(L)'
;DVDGRGDDVRLQHPLGIFALDGQLLIADTYNHKIKQLDPAARSVKTLFGTGKPGQTDGTSPSLYEPGGLSGANNKLYVADTNNHAVRVVDLKTKEILTLRIKGLEPPAALATVAATDSDSGPNSEEIMVASQRLRANQDGTVVIQVDLPAGYHLNPMAPQRYKVSVESGVQQVGLVSSSVTGAIGRDREVKETSKNLRLPLHIPFRAYEAGKAELRVQLTLFYCREDNTGTCRIKTLVWRAPILVVTDTAASNELKFQGRVTAE
;
A
#
# COMPACT_ATOMS: atom_id res chain seq x y z
N ASP A 1 -18.32 -28.28 7.78
CA ASP A 1 -17.25 -29.28 7.84
C ASP A 1 -17.82 -30.65 8.20
N VAL A 2 -17.93 -31.57 7.23
CA VAL A 2 -18.42 -32.94 7.45
C VAL A 2 -17.60 -33.91 6.60
N ASP A 3 -16.97 -34.89 7.25
CA ASP A 3 -16.36 -36.07 6.63
C ASP A 3 -17.44 -37.12 6.33
N GLY A 4 -17.27 -37.94 5.30
CA GLY A 4 -18.32 -38.90 4.93
C GLY A 4 -18.17 -39.47 3.53
N ARG A 5 -19.31 -39.80 2.91
CA ARG A 5 -19.39 -40.40 1.57
C ARG A 5 -20.31 -39.59 0.67
N GLY A 6 -19.96 -39.53 -0.62
CA GLY A 6 -20.76 -38.91 -1.66
C GLY A 6 -21.23 -37.51 -1.29
N ASP A 7 -22.55 -37.30 -1.37
CA ASP A 7 -23.18 -36.00 -1.25
C ASP A 7 -23.35 -35.54 0.21
N ASP A 8 -22.98 -36.35 1.20
CA ASP A 8 -23.01 -35.98 2.63
C ASP A 8 -21.78 -35.15 3.05
N VAL A 9 -20.70 -35.20 2.25
CA VAL A 9 -19.47 -34.46 2.53
C VAL A 9 -19.73 -32.95 2.48
N ARG A 10 -19.13 -32.20 3.41
CA ARG A 10 -19.16 -30.73 3.41
C ARG A 10 -17.75 -30.18 3.51
N LEU A 11 -17.29 -29.58 2.42
CA LEU A 11 -16.07 -28.77 2.32
C LEU A 11 -16.45 -27.29 2.41
N GLN A 12 -15.47 -26.41 2.58
CA GLN A 12 -15.67 -24.96 2.56
C GLN A 12 -14.53 -24.24 1.83
N HIS A 13 -14.89 -23.70 0.66
CA HIS A 13 -13.99 -22.94 -0.22
C HIS A 13 -12.64 -23.65 -0.50
N PRO A 14 -12.63 -24.92 -0.92
CA PRO A 14 -11.38 -25.63 -1.20
C PRO A 14 -10.64 -25.01 -2.38
N LEU A 15 -9.37 -24.64 -2.20
CA LEU A 15 -8.57 -23.95 -3.22
C LEU A 15 -7.52 -24.82 -3.90
N GLY A 16 -7.07 -25.90 -3.24
CA GLY A 16 -5.97 -26.73 -3.70
C GLY A 16 -6.32 -28.22 -3.72
N ILE A 17 -5.82 -28.93 -4.74
CA ILE A 17 -5.93 -30.38 -4.84
C ILE A 17 -4.59 -30.98 -5.28
N PHE A 18 -4.27 -32.17 -4.78
CA PHE A 18 -3.07 -32.92 -5.19
C PHE A 18 -3.37 -34.41 -5.28
N ALA A 19 -3.01 -35.05 -6.39
CA ALA A 19 -3.17 -36.50 -6.58
C ALA A 19 -1.98 -37.27 -6.01
N LEU A 20 -2.26 -38.29 -5.21
CA LEU A 20 -1.26 -39.16 -4.58
C LEU A 20 -1.77 -40.59 -4.53
N ASP A 21 -1.10 -41.51 -5.20
CA ASP A 21 -1.38 -42.96 -5.14
C ASP A 21 -2.86 -43.33 -5.36
N GLY A 22 -3.50 -42.70 -6.36
CA GLY A 22 -4.92 -42.91 -6.68
C GLY A 22 -5.91 -42.23 -5.73
N GLN A 23 -5.41 -41.51 -4.72
CA GLN A 23 -6.19 -40.68 -3.80
C GLN A 23 -6.02 -39.20 -4.17
N LEU A 24 -6.92 -38.36 -3.66
CA LEU A 24 -6.84 -36.91 -3.81
C LEU A 24 -6.70 -36.27 -2.43
N LEU A 25 -5.73 -35.38 -2.26
CA LEU A 25 -5.62 -34.52 -1.10
C LEU A 25 -6.22 -33.16 -1.44
N ILE A 26 -7.04 -32.63 -0.54
CA ILE A 26 -7.81 -31.40 -0.73
C ILE A 26 -7.39 -30.43 0.36
N ALA A 27 -7.00 -29.21 -0.01
CA ALA A 27 -6.89 -28.10 0.91
C ALA A 27 -8.29 -27.52 1.14
N ASP A 28 -8.90 -27.89 2.25
CA ASP A 28 -10.22 -27.43 2.67
C ASP A 28 -10.07 -26.09 3.41
N THR A 29 -9.82 -25.04 2.63
CA THR A 29 -9.17 -23.80 3.05
C THR A 29 -9.85 -23.14 4.24
N TYR A 30 -11.17 -22.91 4.18
CA TYR A 30 -11.89 -22.23 5.27
C TYR A 30 -12.18 -23.13 6.47
N ASN A 31 -12.06 -24.45 6.31
CA ASN A 31 -12.07 -25.38 7.44
C ASN A 31 -10.66 -25.60 8.02
N HIS A 32 -9.62 -24.91 7.52
CA HIS A 32 -8.23 -25.00 8.02
C HIS A 32 -7.69 -26.43 8.09
N LYS A 33 -8.03 -27.24 7.09
CA LYS A 33 -7.75 -28.68 7.07
C LYS A 33 -7.20 -29.14 5.73
N ILE A 34 -6.43 -30.23 5.77
CA ILE A 34 -6.14 -31.06 4.59
C ILE A 34 -6.98 -32.31 4.71
N LYS A 35 -7.77 -32.61 3.68
CA LYS A 35 -8.63 -33.79 3.61
C LYS A 35 -8.13 -34.77 2.55
N GLN A 36 -8.42 -36.05 2.75
CA GLN A 36 -8.16 -37.11 1.78
C GLN A 36 -9.49 -37.60 1.20
N LEU A 37 -9.60 -37.56 -0.11
CA LEU A 37 -10.68 -38.13 -0.92
C LEU A 37 -10.20 -39.43 -1.56
N ASP A 38 -10.97 -40.49 -1.34
CA ASP A 38 -10.90 -41.75 -2.06
C ASP A 38 -11.94 -41.73 -3.20
N PRO A 39 -11.53 -41.64 -4.47
CA PRO A 39 -12.46 -41.60 -5.59
C PRO A 39 -13.25 -42.90 -5.77
N ALA A 40 -12.64 -44.06 -5.48
CA ALA A 40 -13.27 -45.37 -5.66
C ALA A 40 -14.34 -45.63 -4.60
N ALA A 41 -14.04 -45.29 -3.33
CA ALA A 41 -14.98 -45.40 -2.23
C ALA A 41 -15.95 -44.21 -2.13
N ARG A 42 -15.73 -43.17 -2.95
CA ARG A 42 -16.42 -41.87 -2.88
C ARG A 42 -16.45 -41.31 -1.46
N SER A 43 -15.35 -41.43 -0.70
CA SER A 43 -15.29 -41.02 0.71
C SER A 43 -14.24 -39.94 0.96
N VAL A 44 -14.56 -38.99 1.84
CA VAL A 44 -13.65 -37.93 2.28
C VAL A 44 -13.45 -38.01 3.78
N LYS A 45 -12.20 -37.90 4.24
CA LYS A 45 -11.84 -37.81 5.66
C LYS A 45 -10.80 -36.72 5.91
N THR A 46 -10.83 -36.13 7.09
CA THR A 46 -9.80 -35.20 7.55
C THR A 46 -8.49 -35.97 7.76
N LEU A 47 -7.41 -35.45 7.18
CA LEU A 47 -6.07 -36.02 7.33
C LEU A 47 -5.20 -35.18 8.28
N PHE A 48 -5.26 -33.85 8.15
CA PHE A 48 -4.53 -32.90 9.00
C PHE A 48 -5.35 -31.65 9.27
N GLY A 49 -5.02 -30.94 10.34
CA GLY A 49 -5.66 -29.68 10.74
C GLY A 49 -6.69 -29.88 11.86
N THR A 50 -6.63 -29.02 12.87
CA THR A 50 -7.55 -29.03 14.02
C THR A 50 -8.91 -28.40 13.70
N GLY A 51 -9.05 -27.71 12.56
CA GLY A 51 -10.23 -26.92 12.23
C GLY A 51 -10.24 -25.50 12.82
N LYS A 52 -9.21 -25.14 13.60
CA LYS A 52 -9.02 -23.78 14.12
C LYS A 52 -7.77 -23.16 13.48
N PRO A 53 -7.80 -21.85 13.17
CA PRO A 53 -6.64 -21.18 12.61
C PRO A 53 -5.46 -21.22 13.59
N GLY A 54 -4.27 -21.55 13.09
CA GLY A 54 -3.04 -21.60 13.89
C GLY A 54 -1.88 -22.21 13.11
N GLN A 55 -0.68 -22.28 13.72
CA GLN A 55 0.56 -22.74 13.08
C GLN A 55 1.33 -23.79 13.91
N THR A 56 0.62 -24.64 14.65
CA THR A 56 1.24 -25.71 15.44
C THR A 56 1.77 -26.81 14.53
N ASP A 57 3.02 -27.21 14.73
CA ASP A 57 3.66 -28.36 14.07
C ASP A 57 3.34 -29.69 14.79
N GLY A 58 3.66 -30.83 14.18
CA GLY A 58 3.50 -32.17 14.74
C GLY A 58 2.45 -33.02 14.03
N THR A 59 1.97 -34.06 14.71
CA THR A 59 0.95 -35.01 14.20
C THR A 59 -0.48 -34.49 14.32
N SER A 60 -0.72 -33.48 15.17
CA SER A 60 -1.99 -32.76 15.31
C SER A 60 -1.81 -31.27 14.97
N PRO A 61 -1.43 -30.95 13.72
CA PRO A 61 -1.06 -29.58 13.36
C PRO A 61 -2.28 -28.67 13.27
N SER A 62 -2.07 -27.37 13.49
CA SER A 62 -3.00 -26.33 13.06
C SER A 62 -2.47 -25.65 11.78
N LEU A 63 -3.41 -25.26 10.93
CA LEU A 63 -3.19 -24.56 9.66
C LEU A 63 -4.04 -23.29 9.67
N TYR A 64 -3.77 -22.35 8.78
CA TYR A 64 -4.55 -21.15 8.59
C TYR A 64 -4.73 -20.83 7.11
N GLU A 65 -5.89 -21.22 6.60
CA GLU A 65 -6.27 -21.07 5.18
C GLU A 65 -5.24 -21.65 4.20
N PRO A 66 -4.99 -22.98 4.26
CA PRO A 66 -4.12 -23.62 3.29
C PRO A 66 -4.70 -23.45 1.87
N GLY A 67 -3.93 -22.85 0.97
CA GLY A 67 -4.38 -22.48 -0.37
C GLY A 67 -3.92 -23.42 -1.47
N GLY A 68 -2.81 -24.13 -1.27
CA GLY A 68 -2.19 -24.95 -2.31
C GLY A 68 -1.43 -26.17 -1.77
N LEU A 69 -1.35 -27.20 -2.59
CA LEU A 69 -0.72 -28.49 -2.28
C LEU A 69 0.20 -28.92 -3.42
N SER A 70 1.35 -29.49 -3.10
CA SER A 70 2.27 -30.08 -4.08
C SER A 70 3.11 -31.19 -3.46
N GLY A 71 3.42 -32.25 -4.21
CA GLY A 71 4.24 -33.36 -3.72
C GLY A 71 5.61 -33.41 -4.38
N ALA A 72 6.64 -33.69 -3.59
CA ALA A 72 7.98 -34.02 -4.08
C ALA A 72 8.72 -34.89 -3.05
N ASN A 73 9.55 -35.84 -3.52
CA ASN A 73 10.43 -36.65 -2.68
C ASN A 73 9.72 -37.30 -1.47
N ASN A 74 8.53 -37.88 -1.70
CA ASN A 74 7.70 -38.52 -0.67
C ASN A 74 7.25 -37.57 0.47
N LYS A 75 7.19 -36.27 0.19
CA LYS A 75 6.66 -35.23 1.08
C LYS A 75 5.57 -34.45 0.38
N LEU A 76 4.62 -33.95 1.15
CA LEU A 76 3.61 -33.01 0.69
C LEU A 76 3.96 -31.62 1.22
N TYR A 77 3.98 -30.64 0.35
CA TYR A 77 4.16 -29.23 0.66
C TYR A 77 2.79 -28.54 0.64
N VAL A 78 2.54 -27.75 1.68
CA VAL A 78 1.29 -27.00 1.87
C VAL A 78 1.63 -25.52 1.90
N ALA A 79 1.02 -24.74 1.02
CA ALA A 79 1.03 -23.28 1.10
C ALA A 79 0.00 -22.86 2.16
N ASP A 80 0.47 -22.56 3.37
CA ASP A 80 -0.34 -22.21 4.54
C ASP A 80 -0.48 -20.68 4.61
N THR A 81 -1.38 -20.17 3.77
CA THR A 81 -1.39 -18.80 3.24
C THR A 81 -1.38 -17.73 4.32
N ASN A 82 -2.27 -17.84 5.31
CA ASN A 82 -2.42 -16.82 6.35
C ASN A 82 -1.42 -17.00 7.51
N ASN A 83 -0.68 -18.11 7.53
CA ASN A 83 0.50 -18.26 8.37
C ASN A 83 1.78 -17.80 7.67
N HIS A 84 1.71 -17.36 6.40
CA HIS A 84 2.86 -16.96 5.59
C HIS A 84 3.96 -18.02 5.57
N ALA A 85 3.57 -19.30 5.57
CA ALA A 85 4.48 -20.41 5.76
C ALA A 85 4.27 -21.50 4.69
N VAL A 86 5.36 -22.19 4.36
CA VAL A 86 5.30 -23.48 3.68
C VAL A 86 5.38 -24.56 4.74
N ARG A 87 4.39 -25.44 4.81
CA ARG A 87 4.37 -26.58 5.72
C ARG A 87 4.74 -27.84 4.95
N VAL A 88 5.48 -28.74 5.57
CA VAL A 88 5.96 -29.98 4.98
C VAL A 88 5.40 -31.14 5.76
N VAL A 89 4.62 -31.97 5.08
CA VAL A 89 4.08 -33.21 5.61
C VAL A 89 5.01 -34.35 5.22
N ASP A 90 5.46 -35.11 6.20
CA ASP A 90 6.00 -36.44 5.95
C ASP A 90 4.85 -37.44 5.83
N LEU A 91 4.64 -37.97 4.64
CA LEU A 91 3.50 -38.83 4.35
C LEU A 91 3.58 -40.20 5.03
N LYS A 92 4.78 -40.61 5.49
CA LYS A 92 5.00 -41.86 6.24
C LYS A 92 4.71 -41.66 7.72
N THR A 93 5.32 -40.66 8.35
CA THR A 93 5.16 -40.42 9.80
C THR A 93 3.88 -39.66 10.14
N LYS A 94 3.22 -39.05 9.15
CA LYS A 94 2.06 -38.16 9.31
C LYS A 94 2.38 -36.94 10.19
N GLU A 95 3.63 -36.50 10.18
CA GLU A 95 4.06 -35.29 10.87
C GLU A 95 4.08 -34.10 9.90
N ILE A 96 3.57 -32.95 10.35
CA ILE A 96 3.69 -31.67 9.65
C ILE A 96 4.68 -30.78 10.37
N LEU A 97 5.67 -30.25 9.66
CA LEU A 97 6.63 -29.27 10.16
C LEU A 97 6.64 -28.02 9.30
N THR A 98 6.96 -26.87 9.88
CA THR A 98 7.22 -25.66 9.11
C THR A 98 8.56 -25.76 8.37
N LEU A 99 8.58 -25.51 7.07
CA LEU A 99 9.81 -25.54 6.27
C LEU A 99 10.75 -24.43 6.73
N ARG A 100 11.93 -24.81 7.21
CA ARG A 100 13.03 -23.87 7.50
C ARG A 100 14.09 -23.97 6.42
N ILE A 101 14.33 -22.87 5.72
CA ILE A 101 15.44 -22.77 4.76
C ILE A 101 16.63 -22.19 5.51
N LYS A 102 17.69 -22.99 5.65
CA LYS A 102 18.92 -22.55 6.32
C LYS A 102 19.69 -21.56 5.43
N GLY A 103 20.34 -20.59 6.05
CA GLY A 103 21.17 -19.61 5.35
C GLY A 103 20.40 -18.50 4.64
N LEU A 104 19.07 -18.42 4.83
CA LEU A 104 18.31 -17.22 4.48
C LEU A 104 18.32 -16.27 5.67
N GLU A 105 18.96 -15.12 5.48
CA GLU A 105 18.77 -13.97 6.35
C GLU A 105 17.66 -13.10 5.74
N PRO A 106 16.76 -12.53 6.57
CA PRO A 106 15.89 -11.46 6.08
C PRO A 106 16.77 -10.42 5.38
N PRO A 107 16.32 -9.84 4.25
CA PRO A 107 17.02 -8.69 3.68
C PRO A 107 17.30 -7.72 4.81
N ALA A 108 18.53 -7.19 4.88
CA ALA A 108 18.85 -6.16 5.84
C ALA A 108 17.71 -5.13 5.77
N ALA A 109 17.01 -4.93 6.90
CA ALA A 109 15.98 -3.91 6.97
C ALA A 109 16.63 -2.66 6.39
N LEU A 110 16.10 -2.15 5.26
CA LEU A 110 16.70 -1.02 4.57
C LEU A 110 16.97 0.03 5.64
N ALA A 111 18.23 0.22 6.00
CA ALA A 111 18.64 1.24 6.95
C ALA A 111 18.07 2.51 6.36
N THR A 112 17.05 3.10 7.01
CA THR A 112 16.24 4.21 6.52
C THR A 112 17.00 4.99 5.48
N VAL A 113 16.84 4.58 4.21
CA VAL A 113 17.57 5.22 3.13
C VAL A 113 16.91 6.58 3.13
N ALA A 114 17.63 7.61 3.59
CA ALA A 114 17.19 8.99 3.49
C ALA A 114 16.68 9.11 2.06
N ALA A 115 15.36 9.26 1.91
CA ALA A 115 14.64 8.98 0.69
C ALA A 115 15.36 9.67 -0.47
N THR A 116 16.15 8.91 -1.22
CA THR A 116 16.73 9.38 -2.46
C THR A 116 15.61 9.27 -3.47
N ASP A 117 14.76 10.30 -3.45
CA ASP A 117 14.00 10.84 -4.57
C ASP A 117 13.49 9.83 -5.62
N SER A 118 12.89 8.74 -5.17
CA SER A 118 11.99 7.90 -5.98
C SER A 118 10.64 7.69 -5.31
N ASP A 119 10.29 8.57 -4.36
CA ASP A 119 8.92 8.80 -3.87
C ASP A 119 8.09 9.49 -4.96
N SER A 120 8.11 8.93 -6.18
CA SER A 120 7.25 9.34 -7.26
C SER A 120 5.96 8.55 -7.05
N GLY A 121 4.88 9.23 -6.68
CA GLY A 121 3.58 8.59 -6.56
C GLY A 121 3.17 7.88 -7.86
N PRO A 122 2.15 7.00 -7.80
CA PRO A 122 1.69 6.25 -8.97
C PRO A 122 1.34 7.18 -10.15
N ASN A 123 1.79 6.83 -11.36
CA ASN A 123 1.60 7.63 -12.57
C ASN A 123 2.08 9.08 -12.38
N SER A 124 3.32 9.23 -11.91
CA SER A 124 3.95 10.52 -11.62
C SER A 124 4.33 11.29 -12.89
N GLU A 125 4.16 12.61 -12.81
CA GLU A 125 4.67 13.57 -13.79
C GLU A 125 5.37 14.70 -13.05
N GLU A 126 6.64 14.95 -13.41
CA GLU A 126 7.40 16.07 -12.86
C GLU A 126 7.16 17.34 -13.68
N ILE A 127 6.90 18.44 -12.96
CA ILE A 127 6.62 19.77 -13.51
C ILE A 127 7.64 20.74 -12.93
N MET A 128 8.52 21.27 -13.78
CA MET A 128 9.46 22.29 -13.38
C MET A 128 8.78 23.65 -13.33
N VAL A 129 8.80 24.30 -12.17
CA VAL A 129 8.20 25.63 -11.99
C VAL A 129 9.28 26.69 -12.05
N ALA A 130 8.99 27.81 -12.71
CA ALA A 130 9.86 28.98 -12.70
C ALA A 130 10.08 29.49 -11.26
N SER A 131 11.21 30.17 -11.02
CA SER A 131 11.50 30.64 -9.67
C SER A 131 10.44 31.64 -9.17
N GLN A 132 9.94 31.41 -7.96
CA GLN A 132 8.90 32.23 -7.35
C GLN A 132 9.51 33.15 -6.28
N ARG A 133 9.14 34.43 -6.31
CA ARG A 133 9.59 35.43 -5.35
C ARG A 133 8.60 35.53 -4.19
N LEU A 134 9.11 35.37 -2.98
CA LEU A 134 8.33 35.32 -1.74
C LEU A 134 8.82 36.40 -0.78
N ARG A 135 7.90 37.13 -0.16
CA ARG A 135 8.29 38.13 0.85
C ARG A 135 8.61 37.48 2.20
N ALA A 136 9.71 37.93 2.80
CA ALA A 136 10.26 37.49 4.08
C ALA A 136 9.39 37.91 5.29
N ASN A 137 9.61 37.24 6.43
CA ASN A 137 9.06 37.56 7.75
C ASN A 137 7.52 37.65 7.83
N GLN A 138 6.83 36.76 7.13
CA GLN A 138 5.36 36.73 7.10
C GLN A 138 4.83 35.31 6.88
N ASP A 139 3.56 35.12 7.23
CA ASP A 139 2.84 33.90 6.87
C ASP A 139 2.39 33.98 5.41
N GLY A 140 2.35 32.82 4.77
CA GLY A 140 1.99 32.68 3.37
C GLY A 140 1.19 31.42 3.11
N THR A 141 0.81 31.22 1.85
CA THR A 141 0.01 30.06 1.45
C THR A 141 0.57 29.43 0.18
N VAL A 142 0.84 28.13 0.24
CA VAL A 142 1.03 27.30 -0.94
C VAL A 142 -0.35 27.04 -1.54
N VAL A 143 -0.55 27.46 -2.78
CA VAL A 143 -1.78 27.32 -3.54
C VAL A 143 -1.56 26.29 -4.64
N ILE A 144 -2.22 25.14 -4.55
CA ILE A 144 -2.14 24.07 -5.55
C ILE A 144 -3.45 24.00 -6.32
N GLN A 145 -3.42 24.32 -7.60
CA GLN A 145 -4.56 24.24 -8.51
C GLN A 145 -4.28 23.20 -9.58
N VAL A 146 -5.22 22.27 -9.76
CA VAL A 146 -5.13 21.27 -10.83
C VAL A 146 -6.44 21.23 -11.60
N ASP A 147 -6.34 21.34 -12.91
CA ASP A 147 -7.48 21.20 -13.80
C ASP A 147 -7.67 19.71 -14.16
N LEU A 148 -8.86 19.20 -13.92
CA LEU A 148 -9.28 17.89 -14.42
C LEU A 148 -9.77 18.01 -15.88
N PRO A 149 -9.66 16.94 -16.68
CA PRO A 149 -10.23 16.93 -18.02
C PRO A 149 -11.76 17.07 -17.96
N ALA A 150 -12.36 17.60 -19.03
CA ALA A 150 -13.81 17.75 -19.11
C ALA A 150 -14.52 16.39 -18.92
N GLY A 151 -15.58 16.38 -18.11
CA GLY A 151 -16.33 15.15 -17.78
C GLY A 151 -15.66 14.27 -16.72
N TYR A 152 -14.75 14.83 -15.91
CA TYR A 152 -14.12 14.14 -14.79
C TYR A 152 -14.25 14.91 -13.48
N HIS A 153 -14.37 14.17 -12.39
CA HIS A 153 -14.43 14.69 -11.02
C HIS A 153 -13.49 13.94 -10.09
N LEU A 154 -13.15 14.53 -8.95
CA LEU A 154 -12.41 13.82 -7.90
C LEU A 154 -13.27 12.70 -7.31
N ASN A 155 -12.68 11.53 -7.10
CA ASN A 155 -13.33 10.37 -6.51
C ASN A 155 -13.65 10.65 -5.02
N PRO A 156 -14.92 10.72 -4.61
CA PRO A 156 -15.29 11.01 -3.22
C PRO A 156 -15.04 9.83 -2.25
N MET A 157 -14.89 8.61 -2.78
CA MET A 157 -14.66 7.40 -1.99
C MET A 157 -13.17 7.11 -1.79
N ALA A 158 -12.31 7.61 -2.67
CA ALA A 158 -10.86 7.44 -2.59
C ALA A 158 -10.20 8.69 -1.99
N PRO A 159 -9.33 8.53 -0.97
CA PRO A 159 -8.67 9.68 -0.38
C PRO A 159 -7.60 10.25 -1.31
N GLN A 160 -7.69 11.55 -1.54
CA GLN A 160 -6.69 12.36 -2.23
C GLN A 160 -5.50 12.58 -1.29
N ARG A 161 -4.29 12.76 -1.83
CA ARG A 161 -3.08 12.93 -1.00
C ARG A 161 -2.23 14.09 -1.49
N TYR A 162 -1.69 14.87 -0.57
CA TYR A 162 -0.63 15.82 -0.90
C TYR A 162 0.54 15.69 0.07
N LYS A 163 1.71 16.12 -0.42
CA LYS A 163 2.95 16.25 0.33
C LYS A 163 3.65 17.52 -0.12
N VAL A 164 4.05 18.37 0.81
CA VAL A 164 4.89 19.54 0.55
C VAL A 164 6.14 19.38 1.39
N SER A 165 7.30 19.52 0.76
CA SER A 165 8.61 19.35 1.38
C SER A 165 9.51 20.53 1.05
N VAL A 166 10.29 20.99 2.03
CA VAL A 166 11.37 21.97 1.85
C VAL A 166 12.66 21.17 1.66
N GLU A 167 13.06 21.01 0.40
CA GLU A 167 14.24 20.23 0.01
C GLU A 167 15.52 20.95 0.47
N SER A 168 15.56 22.27 0.31
CA SER A 168 16.63 23.14 0.80
C SER A 168 16.07 24.49 1.30
N GLY A 169 16.81 25.18 2.18
CA GLY A 169 16.44 26.51 2.66
C GLY A 169 15.39 26.54 3.78
N VAL A 170 15.44 25.60 4.73
CA VAL A 170 14.56 25.58 5.93
C VAL A 170 14.72 26.80 6.86
N GLN A 171 15.77 27.60 6.66
CA GLN A 171 15.94 28.89 7.34
C GLN A 171 15.13 30.01 6.68
N GLN A 172 14.67 29.81 5.44
CA GLN A 172 13.93 30.78 4.64
C GLN A 172 12.43 30.44 4.61
N VAL A 173 12.07 29.16 4.53
CA VAL A 173 10.67 28.70 4.48
C VAL A 173 10.47 27.52 5.44
N GLY A 174 9.42 27.57 6.25
CA GLY A 174 8.96 26.46 7.09
C GLY A 174 7.48 26.19 6.89
N LEU A 175 7.11 24.92 6.88
CA LEU A 175 5.71 24.50 6.69
C LEU A 175 5.01 24.40 8.04
N VAL A 176 3.70 24.64 8.04
CA VAL A 176 2.88 24.57 9.26
C VAL A 176 1.98 23.35 9.17
N SER A 177 2.22 22.35 10.02
CA SER A 177 1.30 21.23 10.18
C SER A 177 0.04 21.70 10.92
N SER A 178 -1.14 21.33 10.41
CA SER A 178 -2.44 21.59 11.03
C SER A 178 -2.63 20.86 12.38
N SER A 179 -1.75 19.93 12.73
CA SER A 179 -1.82 19.12 13.96
C SER A 179 -1.28 19.81 15.22
N VAL A 180 -0.77 21.05 15.14
CA VAL A 180 -0.21 21.76 16.31
C VAL A 180 -0.88 23.12 16.48
N THR A 181 -1.97 23.14 17.25
CA THR A 181 -2.49 24.40 17.82
C THR A 181 -1.48 24.93 18.83
N GLY A 182 -0.84 26.07 18.51
CA GLY A 182 -0.08 26.87 19.48
C GLY A 182 1.41 27.07 19.22
N ALA A 183 2.00 26.44 18.20
CA ALA A 183 3.37 26.74 17.77
C ALA A 183 3.50 26.60 16.24
N ILE A 184 3.94 27.67 15.56
CA ILE A 184 4.33 27.62 14.16
C ILE A 184 5.66 26.85 14.09
N GLY A 185 5.60 25.54 13.82
CA GLY A 185 6.78 24.70 13.61
C GLY A 185 7.55 25.10 12.35
N ARG A 186 8.87 24.85 12.33
CA ARG A 186 9.67 24.85 11.09
C ARG A 186 9.69 23.44 10.52
N ASP A 187 8.52 22.90 10.23
CA ASP A 187 8.45 21.55 9.69
C ASP A 187 9.02 21.55 8.28
N ARG A 188 9.89 20.57 8.01
CA ARG A 188 10.47 20.37 6.69
C ARG A 188 9.48 19.76 5.72
N GLU A 189 8.42 19.13 6.23
CA GLU A 189 7.44 18.40 5.43
C GLU A 189 6.06 18.45 6.08
N VAL A 190 5.02 18.60 5.24
CA VAL A 190 3.62 18.38 5.62
C VAL A 190 3.01 17.42 4.60
N LYS A 191 2.28 16.42 5.09
CA LYS A 191 1.54 15.47 4.27
C LYS A 191 0.15 15.25 4.83
N GLU A 192 -0.82 15.07 3.95
CA GLU A 192 -2.23 14.91 4.32
C GLU A 192 -2.89 13.89 3.39
N THR A 193 -3.91 13.19 3.92
CA THR A 193 -4.70 12.22 3.17
C THR A 193 -6.17 12.43 3.50
N SER A 194 -6.96 12.90 2.54
CA SER A 194 -8.34 13.32 2.78
C SER A 194 -9.27 12.93 1.64
N LYS A 195 -10.48 12.47 1.99
CA LYS A 195 -11.58 12.20 1.05
C LYS A 195 -12.32 13.47 0.61
N ASN A 196 -12.18 14.55 1.38
CA ASN A 196 -12.91 15.82 1.19
C ASN A 196 -11.99 16.94 0.70
N LEU A 197 -10.88 16.56 0.06
CA LEU A 197 -9.93 17.51 -0.50
C LEU A 197 -10.59 18.31 -1.62
N ARG A 198 -10.48 19.64 -1.58
CA ARG A 198 -11.01 20.56 -2.60
C ARG A 198 -9.88 21.33 -3.26
N LEU A 199 -9.95 21.50 -4.57
CA LEU A 199 -9.03 22.33 -5.34
C LEU A 199 -9.65 23.75 -5.52
N PRO A 200 -8.86 24.83 -5.42
CA PRO A 200 -7.43 24.84 -5.08
C PRO A 200 -7.17 24.44 -3.62
N LEU A 201 -6.02 23.80 -3.37
CA LEU A 201 -5.54 23.54 -2.02
C LEU A 201 -4.81 24.75 -1.46
N HIS A 202 -5.00 24.99 -0.17
CA HIS A 202 -4.34 26.06 0.57
C HIS A 202 -3.59 25.45 1.74
N ILE A 203 -2.26 25.52 1.69
CA ILE A 203 -1.39 24.94 2.72
C ILE A 203 -0.60 26.09 3.37
N PRO A 204 -0.78 26.34 4.67
CA PRO A 204 -0.08 27.43 5.34
C PRO A 204 1.42 27.14 5.45
N PHE A 205 2.22 28.17 5.30
CA PHE A 205 3.65 28.15 5.58
C PHE A 205 4.07 29.49 6.19
N ARG A 206 5.30 29.56 6.71
CA ARG A 206 5.92 30.81 7.12
C ARG A 206 7.23 31.07 6.38
N ALA A 207 7.37 32.30 5.87
CA ALA A 207 8.63 32.82 5.35
C ALA A 207 9.39 33.51 6.49
N TYR A 208 10.69 33.25 6.57
CA TYR A 208 11.59 33.82 7.57
C TYR A 208 12.57 34.77 6.90
N GLU A 209 13.82 34.35 6.71
CA GLU A 209 14.90 35.21 6.24
C GLU A 209 14.97 35.27 4.71
N ALA A 210 15.57 36.35 4.20
CA ALA A 210 15.88 36.44 2.78
C ALA A 210 16.91 35.37 2.39
N GLY A 211 16.77 34.80 1.19
CA GLY A 211 17.63 33.73 0.72
C GLY A 211 16.95 32.84 -0.29
N LYS A 212 17.60 31.72 -0.61
CA LYS A 212 17.07 30.72 -1.55
C LYS A 212 16.54 29.51 -0.79
N ALA A 213 15.45 28.95 -1.27
CA ALA A 213 14.91 27.68 -0.83
C ALA A 213 14.46 26.88 -2.05
N GLU A 214 14.23 25.59 -1.86
CA GLU A 214 13.63 24.73 -2.88
C GLU A 214 12.49 23.94 -2.25
N LEU A 215 11.31 24.05 -2.87
CA LEU A 215 10.13 23.31 -2.45
C LEU A 215 9.81 22.21 -3.45
N ARG A 216 9.47 21.04 -2.93
CA ARG A 216 8.88 19.94 -3.67
C ARG A 216 7.42 19.78 -3.24
N VAL A 217 6.50 19.87 -4.19
CA VAL A 217 5.06 19.73 -3.96
C VAL A 217 4.57 18.52 -4.73
N GLN A 218 3.87 17.62 -4.08
CA GLN A 218 3.31 16.42 -4.69
C GLN A 218 1.82 16.34 -4.39
N LEU A 219 1.01 16.11 -5.42
CA LEU A 219 -0.43 15.91 -5.32
C LEU A 219 -0.82 14.64 -6.07
N THR A 220 -1.39 13.67 -5.36
CA THR A 220 -1.93 12.43 -5.93
C THR A 220 -3.45 12.51 -5.94
N LEU A 221 -4.00 12.45 -7.14
CA LEU A 221 -5.42 12.55 -7.40
C LEU A 221 -6.00 11.22 -7.87
N PHE A 222 -7.09 10.80 -7.24
CA PHE A 222 -8.02 9.79 -7.73
C PHE A 222 -9.21 10.50 -8.34
N TYR A 223 -9.46 10.30 -9.63
CA TYR A 223 -10.50 11.01 -10.37
C TYR A 223 -11.25 10.03 -11.30
N CYS A 224 -12.54 10.25 -11.50
CA CYS A 224 -13.42 9.33 -12.23
C CYS A 224 -14.15 10.05 -13.36
N ARG A 225 -14.49 9.30 -14.41
CA ARG A 225 -15.37 9.77 -15.49
C ARG A 225 -16.80 9.93 -14.98
N GLU A 226 -17.48 10.97 -15.45
CA GLU A 226 -18.88 11.27 -15.13
C GLU A 226 -19.89 10.40 -15.91
N ASP A 227 -19.45 9.67 -16.93
CA ASP A 227 -20.32 8.94 -17.87
C ASP A 227 -20.86 7.59 -17.37
N ASN A 228 -20.92 7.39 -16.05
CA ASN A 228 -21.39 6.16 -15.39
C ASN A 228 -20.64 4.87 -15.77
N THR A 229 -19.50 4.94 -16.46
CA THR A 229 -18.66 3.77 -16.72
C THR A 229 -17.95 3.25 -15.47
N GLY A 230 -17.93 4.04 -14.39
CA GLY A 230 -17.23 3.69 -13.15
C GLY A 230 -15.70 3.72 -13.28
N THR A 231 -15.17 4.22 -14.41
CA THR A 231 -13.73 4.23 -14.64
C THR A 231 -13.07 5.34 -13.82
N CYS A 232 -12.34 4.92 -12.79
CA CYS A 232 -11.51 5.81 -11.97
C CYS A 232 -10.03 5.62 -12.30
N ARG A 233 -9.27 6.69 -12.19
CA ARG A 233 -7.85 6.78 -12.51
C ARG A 233 -7.09 7.41 -11.35
N ILE A 234 -5.78 7.23 -11.40
CA ILE A 234 -4.84 7.81 -10.46
C ILE A 234 -3.75 8.55 -11.24
N LYS A 235 -3.41 9.76 -10.79
CA LYS A 235 -2.31 10.57 -11.33
C LYS A 235 -1.59 11.26 -10.18
N THR A 236 -0.26 11.31 -10.25
CA THR A 236 0.54 12.12 -9.34
C THR A 236 1.21 13.26 -10.11
N LEU A 237 1.02 14.49 -9.65
CA LEU A 237 1.75 15.66 -10.15
C LEU A 237 2.80 16.05 -9.12
N VAL A 238 4.04 16.27 -9.55
CA VAL A 238 5.18 16.63 -8.70
C VAL A 238 5.78 17.92 -9.24
N TRP A 239 5.69 19.01 -8.47
CA TRP A 239 6.34 20.26 -8.80
C TRP A 239 7.64 20.43 -8.02
N ARG A 240 8.69 20.91 -8.69
CA ARG A 240 9.90 21.44 -8.06
C ARG A 240 9.96 22.94 -8.32
N ALA A 241 10.05 23.73 -7.26
CA ALA A 241 10.03 25.19 -7.34
C ALA A 241 11.21 25.81 -6.59
N PRO A 242 12.13 26.50 -7.30
CA PRO A 242 13.12 27.36 -6.69
C PRO A 242 12.44 28.61 -6.11
N ILE A 243 12.61 28.85 -4.82
CA ILE A 243 12.03 29.99 -4.11
C ILE A 243 13.11 31.00 -3.80
N LEU A 244 12.84 32.28 -4.11
CA LEU A 244 13.66 33.40 -3.69
C LEU A 244 12.91 34.23 -2.66
N VAL A 245 13.31 34.11 -1.40
CA VAL A 245 12.77 34.92 -0.31
C VAL A 245 13.47 36.28 -0.26
N VAL A 246 12.70 37.36 -0.28
CA VAL A 246 13.19 38.74 -0.40
C VAL A 246 12.54 39.65 0.65
N THR A 247 13.22 40.76 0.99
CA THR A 247 12.69 41.79 1.90
C THR A 247 11.77 42.81 1.22
N ASP A 248 11.65 42.74 -0.12
CA ASP A 248 10.77 43.58 -0.93
C ASP A 248 9.29 43.40 -0.51
N THR A 249 8.66 44.50 -0.11
CA THR A 249 7.29 44.49 0.40
C THR A 249 6.25 44.24 -0.70
N ALA A 250 6.61 44.42 -1.97
CA ALA A 250 5.77 44.14 -3.13
C ALA A 250 5.82 42.65 -3.57
N ALA A 251 6.72 41.84 -3.03
CA ALA A 251 6.78 40.42 -3.34
C ALA A 251 5.59 39.64 -2.74
N SER A 252 5.21 38.55 -3.39
CA SER A 252 4.02 37.77 -3.04
C SER A 252 4.16 37.09 -1.67
N ASN A 253 3.03 36.77 -1.05
CA ASN A 253 2.91 35.84 0.07
C ASN A 253 2.36 34.46 -0.35
N GLU A 254 2.12 34.26 -1.64
CA GLU A 254 1.61 33.01 -2.20
C GLU A 254 2.67 32.31 -3.04
N LEU A 255 2.71 30.98 -2.93
CA LEU A 255 3.44 30.11 -3.85
C LEU A 255 2.43 29.32 -4.67
N LYS A 256 2.45 29.48 -5.99
CA LYS A 256 1.44 28.93 -6.89
C LYS A 256 1.97 27.73 -7.65
N PHE A 257 1.20 26.66 -7.63
CA PHE A 257 1.50 25.42 -8.33
C PHE A 257 0.29 25.06 -9.17
N GLN A 258 0.46 25.09 -10.49
CA GLN A 258 -0.58 24.78 -11.45
C GLN A 258 -0.25 23.50 -12.20
N GLY A 259 -1.26 22.66 -12.41
CA GLY A 259 -1.14 21.47 -13.25
C GLY A 259 -2.44 21.15 -13.96
N ARG A 260 -2.35 20.24 -14.91
CA ARG A 260 -3.50 19.71 -15.64
C ARG A 260 -3.35 18.20 -15.74
N VAL A 261 -4.46 17.49 -15.56
CA VAL A 261 -4.54 16.06 -15.84
C VAL A 261 -5.14 15.87 -17.23
N THR A 262 -4.53 15.02 -18.04
CA THR A 262 -5.02 14.67 -19.38
C THR A 262 -5.94 13.46 -19.33
N ALA A 263 -6.93 13.42 -20.23
CA ALA A 263 -7.71 12.20 -20.47
C ALA A 263 -6.88 11.27 -21.36
N GLU A 264 -6.04 10.43 -20.75
CA GLU A 264 -5.35 9.34 -21.47
C GLU A 264 -6.30 8.20 -21.87
#